data_AF-A0A7C5TDR6-F1
#
_entry.id   AF-A0A7C5TDR6-F1
#
_cell.length_a   1.000
_cell.length_b   1.000
_cell.length_c   1.000
_cell.angle_alpha   90.00
_cell.angle_beta   90.00
_cell.angle_gamma   90.00
#
_symmetry.space_group_name_H-M   'P 1'
#
loop_
_entity.id
_entity.type
_entity.pdbx_description
1 polymer ?
#
loop_
_entity_poly.entity_id
_entity_poly.type
_entity_poly.pdbx_seq_one_letter_code
_entity_poly.pdbx_strand_id
1 'polypeptide(L)'
;MKIVSFKLPDNLYSDLEELAQVYARGDKSEFLRMLITREVARLKCPVLFLAGSGRMAIEAAASTGVRPLNWLLSAGTYYRNGRFVINNDFDLARSLGGLLFMDSGAQQFYKDFKGFDYPYSERDYLEFALKAGVDYIATLDLPLDILHPRGLPIKDGIRRTVEHGVELVALAEDLGVSDKIVPVLQGFDDPSQWLESLDLYKSHGITPDRFRYWGVGSICMMRSPPLVHKVLSAVRQAMPGVKLHVFGISMNSLKRVFHIINSYDTSVWIYHVKMEGRVYVWDPADRAFMRLKVAYWHQYGSTKLMRANLMQILTMHEDLCRGLTQAPPETPPKRTTKPGNTAGDKHG
;
A
#
# COMPACT_ATOMS: atom_id res chain seq x y z
N MET A 1 20.24 -6.75 23.50
CA MET A 1 18.93 -6.23 23.96
C MET A 1 17.85 -7.07 23.27
N LYS A 2 17.20 -8.00 23.98
CA LYS A 2 16.13 -8.85 23.40
C LYS A 2 14.92 -7.96 23.15
N ILE A 3 14.59 -7.74 21.87
CA ILE A 3 13.35 -7.07 21.49
C ILE A 3 12.22 -8.07 21.76
N VAL A 4 11.49 -7.85 22.85
CA VAL A 4 10.25 -8.58 23.12
C VAL A 4 9.17 -7.91 22.27
N SER A 5 8.77 -8.54 21.16
CA SER A 5 7.62 -8.07 20.39
C SER A 5 6.35 -8.56 21.07
N PHE A 6 5.66 -7.66 21.77
CA PHE A 6 4.30 -7.93 22.20
C PHE A 6 3.37 -7.78 21.00
N LYS A 7 2.75 -8.89 20.57
CA LYS A 7 1.55 -8.83 19.72
C LYS A 7 0.40 -8.38 20.62
N LEU A 8 -0.05 -7.15 20.42
CA LEU A 8 -1.27 -6.66 21.09
C LEU A 8 -2.49 -7.23 20.34
N PRO A 9 -3.47 -7.82 21.05
CA PRO A 9 -4.70 -8.33 20.45
C PRO A 9 -5.60 -7.19 19.95
N ASP A 10 -6.39 -7.44 18.90
CA ASP A 10 -7.19 -6.40 18.21
C ASP A 10 -8.36 -5.85 19.07
N ASN A 11 -8.69 -6.45 20.22
CA ASN A 11 -9.64 -5.90 21.20
C ASN A 11 -9.06 -4.76 22.05
N LEU A 12 -7.73 -4.57 22.03
CA LEU A 12 -7.07 -3.53 22.82
C LEU A 12 -7.49 -2.11 22.38
N TYR A 13 -8.03 -1.95 21.16
CA TYR A 13 -8.49 -0.66 20.66
C TYR A 13 -9.71 -0.13 21.43
N SER A 14 -10.75 -0.96 21.62
CA SER A 14 -11.91 -0.59 22.42
C SER A 14 -11.52 -0.37 23.87
N ASP A 15 -10.64 -1.21 24.39
CA ASP A 15 -10.21 -1.18 25.79
C ASP A 15 -9.36 0.08 26.07
N LEU A 16 -8.51 0.52 25.13
CA LEU A 16 -7.74 1.77 25.25
C LEU A 16 -8.63 3.01 25.10
N GLU A 17 -9.62 2.99 24.21
CA GLU A 17 -10.59 4.10 24.07
C GLU A 17 -11.47 4.21 25.32
N GLU A 18 -11.91 3.09 25.89
CA GLU A 18 -12.63 3.03 27.17
C GLU A 18 -11.75 3.54 28.33
N LEU A 19 -10.48 3.10 28.40
CA LEU A 19 -9.54 3.58 29.41
C LEU A 19 -9.33 5.10 29.33
N ALA A 20 -9.20 5.64 28.12
CA ALA A 20 -9.07 7.09 27.90
C ALA A 20 -10.30 7.88 28.37
N GLN A 21 -11.50 7.31 28.22
CA GLN A 21 -12.75 7.90 28.73
C GLN A 21 -12.84 7.85 30.26
N VAL A 22 -12.40 6.76 30.89
CA VAL A 22 -12.43 6.58 32.35
C VAL A 22 -11.45 7.52 33.05
N TYR A 23 -10.23 7.69 32.50
CA TYR A 23 -9.21 8.54 33.09
C TYR A 23 -9.39 10.05 32.82
N ALA A 24 -10.47 10.46 32.15
CA ALA A 24 -10.80 11.83 31.75
C ALA A 24 -10.96 12.87 32.90
N ARG A 25 -10.79 12.51 34.17
CA ARG A 25 -10.96 13.41 35.32
C ARG A 25 -9.61 13.73 36.00
N GLY A 26 -9.16 14.98 35.87
CA GLY A 26 -8.00 15.55 36.60
C GLY A 26 -6.71 15.71 35.77
N ASP A 27 -5.68 16.35 36.34
CA ASP A 27 -4.46 16.80 35.62
C ASP A 27 -3.53 15.64 35.15
N LYS A 28 -3.54 14.50 35.85
CA LYS A 28 -2.85 13.27 35.40
C LYS A 28 -3.52 12.64 34.16
N SER A 29 -4.71 13.10 33.77
CA SER A 29 -5.44 12.62 32.59
C SER A 29 -4.83 13.08 31.27
N GLU A 30 -4.15 14.23 31.23
CA GLU A 30 -3.68 14.82 29.98
C GLU A 30 -2.46 14.06 29.43
N PHE A 31 -1.51 13.72 30.30
CA PHE A 31 -0.36 12.90 29.91
C PHE A 31 -0.78 11.49 29.48
N LEU A 32 -1.74 10.87 30.19
CA LEU A 32 -2.25 9.55 29.82
C LEU A 32 -3.04 9.60 28.50
N ARG A 33 -3.85 10.64 28.28
CA ARG A 33 -4.53 10.88 26.99
C ARG A 33 -3.54 11.08 25.86
N MET A 34 -2.47 11.84 26.08
CA MET A 34 -1.41 12.03 25.10
C MET A 34 -0.73 10.70 24.75
N LEU A 35 -0.43 9.86 25.76
CA LEU A 35 0.14 8.54 25.54
C LEU A 35 -0.81 7.60 24.78
N ILE A 36 -2.09 7.54 25.18
CA ILE A 36 -3.09 6.71 24.51
C ILE A 36 -3.32 7.21 23.08
N THR A 37 -3.45 8.52 22.86
CA THR A 37 -3.64 9.11 21.52
C THR A 37 -2.45 8.81 20.61
N ARG A 38 -1.22 8.92 21.17
CA ARG A 38 0.01 8.57 20.45
C ARG A 38 0.06 7.10 20.07
N GLU A 39 -0.29 6.19 20.99
CA GLU A 39 -0.31 4.75 20.69
C GLU A 39 -1.46 4.36 19.75
N VAL A 40 -2.65 4.92 19.91
CA VAL A 40 -3.79 4.72 19.00
C VAL A 40 -3.44 5.21 17.60
N ALA A 41 -2.76 6.34 17.45
CA ALA A 41 -2.33 6.80 16.14
C ALA A 41 -1.18 5.97 15.57
N ARG A 42 -0.26 5.47 16.40
CA ARG A 42 0.76 4.50 15.97
C ARG A 42 0.13 3.21 15.46
N LEU A 43 -0.98 2.80 16.08
CA LEU A 43 -1.77 1.64 15.68
C LEU A 43 -2.61 1.91 14.41
N LYS A 44 -3.10 3.14 14.21
CA LYS A 44 -3.85 3.58 13.02
C LYS A 44 -2.96 3.92 11.82
N CYS A 45 -1.67 4.20 12.04
CA CYS A 45 -0.68 4.48 11.00
C CYS A 45 -0.54 3.25 10.08
N PRO A 46 -0.84 3.38 8.77
CA PRO A 46 -0.67 2.29 7.82
C PRO A 46 0.77 1.78 7.79
N VAL A 47 0.96 0.49 7.52
CA VAL A 47 2.30 -0.07 7.30
C VAL A 47 2.76 0.28 5.88
N LEU A 48 3.87 1.01 5.75
CA LEU A 48 4.54 1.24 4.47
C LEU A 48 5.43 0.04 4.10
N PHE A 49 5.23 -0.48 2.89
CA PHE A 49 6.15 -1.39 2.21
C PHE A 49 6.90 -0.65 1.09
N LEU A 50 8.22 -0.70 1.12
CA LEU A 50 9.03 -0.19 0.02
C LEU A 50 9.13 -1.25 -1.06
N ALA A 51 8.59 -0.96 -2.24
CA ALA A 51 8.61 -1.90 -3.35
C ALA A 51 9.88 -1.68 -4.20
N GLY A 52 10.64 -2.75 -4.40
CA GLY A 52 11.86 -2.69 -5.20
C GLY A 52 12.62 -3.99 -5.23
N SER A 53 13.22 -4.30 -6.36
CA SER A 53 14.06 -5.49 -6.54
C SER A 53 15.47 -5.12 -7.01
N GLY A 54 16.39 -6.04 -6.80
CA GLY A 54 17.79 -5.91 -7.16
C GLY A 54 18.64 -5.20 -6.11
N ARG A 55 19.90 -5.63 -6.07
CA ARG A 55 20.96 -5.15 -5.19
C ARG A 55 21.02 -3.63 -5.01
N MET A 56 20.95 -2.85 -6.10
CA MET A 56 21.06 -1.39 -6.02
C MET A 56 19.98 -0.73 -5.16
N ALA A 57 18.73 -1.19 -5.28
CA ALA A 57 17.61 -0.62 -4.52
C ALA A 57 17.76 -0.97 -3.03
N ILE A 58 18.03 -2.24 -2.74
CA ILE A 58 18.14 -2.72 -1.37
C ILE A 58 19.38 -2.12 -0.69
N GLU A 59 20.50 -1.96 -1.39
CA GLU A 59 21.69 -1.26 -0.86
C GLU A 59 21.44 0.24 -0.66
N ALA A 60 20.68 0.89 -1.54
CA ALA A 60 20.29 2.29 -1.35
C ALA A 60 19.50 2.47 -0.05
N ALA A 61 18.55 1.57 0.23
CA ALA A 61 17.82 1.55 1.49
C ALA A 61 18.72 1.16 2.67
N ALA A 62 19.57 0.16 2.49
CA ALA A 62 20.42 -0.33 3.55
C ALA A 62 21.35 0.76 4.08
N SER A 63 21.93 1.54 3.16
CA SER A 63 22.85 2.63 3.43
C SER A 63 22.22 3.90 4.03
N THR A 64 20.90 3.98 4.20
CA THR A 64 20.26 5.04 4.99
C THR A 64 20.49 4.88 6.49
N GLY A 65 20.78 3.66 6.96
CA GLY A 65 20.80 3.32 8.38
C GLY A 65 19.40 3.21 9.03
N VAL A 66 18.32 3.53 8.31
CA VAL A 66 16.95 3.48 8.85
C VAL A 66 16.49 2.02 8.93
N ARG A 67 16.01 1.60 10.11
CA ARG A 67 15.49 0.26 10.39
C ARG A 67 14.40 0.34 11.47
N PRO A 68 13.40 -0.57 11.47
CA PRO A 68 13.13 -1.57 10.43
C PRO A 68 12.54 -0.94 9.17
N LEU A 69 12.70 -1.61 8.01
CA LEU A 69 12.01 -1.24 6.77
C LEU A 69 11.25 -2.46 6.23
N ASN A 70 9.93 -2.33 6.03
CA ASN A 70 9.15 -3.37 5.36
C ASN A 70 9.35 -3.26 3.85
N TRP A 71 9.36 -4.40 3.19
CA TRP A 71 9.80 -4.51 1.81
C TRP A 71 8.84 -5.36 0.99
N LEU A 72 8.55 -4.92 -0.22
CA LEU A 72 7.77 -5.68 -1.19
C LEU A 72 8.65 -6.12 -2.36
N LEU A 73 8.64 -7.41 -2.64
CA LEU A 73 9.34 -8.05 -3.74
C LEU A 73 8.31 -8.59 -4.72
N SER A 74 8.49 -8.28 -6.00
CA SER A 74 7.61 -8.78 -7.07
C SER A 74 8.18 -10.09 -7.62
N ALA A 75 7.42 -11.19 -7.50
CA ALA A 75 7.84 -12.51 -7.96
C ALA A 75 8.22 -12.52 -9.44
N GLY A 76 7.61 -11.63 -10.25
CA GLY A 76 7.94 -11.51 -11.66
C GLY A 76 9.38 -11.12 -11.97
N THR A 77 10.08 -10.48 -11.03
CA THR A 77 11.53 -10.20 -11.19
C THR A 77 12.37 -11.48 -11.20
N TYR A 78 11.88 -12.52 -10.54
CA TYR A 78 12.61 -13.74 -10.21
C TYR A 78 12.26 -14.91 -11.12
N TYR A 79 11.30 -14.76 -12.02
CA TYR A 79 10.96 -15.78 -13.00
C TYR A 79 11.78 -15.59 -14.28
N ARG A 80 12.66 -16.54 -14.59
CA ARG A 80 13.54 -16.48 -15.76
C ARG A 80 13.71 -17.86 -16.37
N ASN A 81 13.67 -17.94 -17.69
CA ASN A 81 13.87 -19.18 -18.44
C ASN A 81 12.93 -20.32 -17.97
N GLY A 82 11.65 -20.01 -17.77
CA GLY A 82 10.63 -21.00 -17.42
C GLY A 82 10.60 -21.45 -15.96
N ARG A 83 11.33 -20.78 -15.05
CA ARG A 83 11.36 -21.14 -13.62
C ARG A 83 11.66 -19.96 -12.72
N PHE A 84 11.29 -20.08 -11.44
CA PHE A 84 11.72 -19.15 -10.41
C PHE A 84 13.19 -19.34 -10.01
N VAL A 85 13.87 -18.22 -9.77
CA VAL A 85 15.28 -18.15 -9.34
C VAL A 85 15.37 -17.29 -8.09
N ILE A 86 15.67 -17.91 -6.96
CA ILE A 86 16.01 -17.20 -5.72
C ILE A 86 17.42 -16.60 -5.85
N ASN A 87 17.59 -15.38 -5.37
CA ASN A 87 18.87 -14.71 -5.27
C ASN A 87 19.01 -14.01 -3.89
N ASN A 88 20.13 -13.32 -3.67
CA ASN A 88 20.40 -12.63 -2.42
C ASN A 88 19.47 -11.44 -2.10
N ASP A 89 18.55 -11.04 -2.98
CA ASP A 89 17.64 -9.93 -2.68
C ASP A 89 16.77 -10.23 -1.45
N PHE A 90 16.36 -11.50 -1.25
CA PHE A 90 15.55 -11.91 -0.10
C PHE A 90 16.32 -11.78 1.22
N ASP A 91 17.57 -12.23 1.25
CA ASP A 91 18.45 -12.11 2.42
C ASP A 91 18.77 -10.64 2.73
N LEU A 92 19.06 -9.85 1.69
CA LEU A 92 19.32 -8.42 1.83
C LEU A 92 18.08 -7.68 2.32
N ALA A 93 16.90 -7.96 1.77
CA ALA A 93 15.64 -7.36 2.22
C ALA A 93 15.35 -7.77 3.67
N ARG A 94 15.57 -9.04 4.04
CA ARG A 94 15.42 -9.51 5.42
C ARG A 94 16.36 -8.79 6.39
N SER A 95 17.58 -8.48 5.95
CA SER A 95 18.54 -7.69 6.75
C SER A 95 18.06 -6.27 7.08
N LEU A 96 17.02 -5.79 6.40
CA LEU A 96 16.37 -4.51 6.73
C LEU A 96 15.46 -4.60 7.97
N GLY A 97 15.28 -5.79 8.54
CA GLY A 97 14.63 -6.00 9.85
C GLY A 97 13.12 -5.76 9.87
N GLY A 98 12.48 -5.47 8.73
CA GLY A 98 11.03 -5.35 8.60
C GLY A 98 10.39 -6.60 8.00
N LEU A 99 9.11 -6.45 7.65
CA LEU A 99 8.29 -7.51 7.04
C LEU A 99 8.58 -7.62 5.54
N LEU A 100 8.58 -8.84 5.01
CA LEU A 100 8.68 -9.13 3.58
C LEU A 100 7.32 -9.53 3.01
N PHE A 101 6.91 -8.85 1.95
CA PHE A 101 5.70 -9.12 1.21
C PHE A 101 6.06 -9.54 -0.22
N MET A 102 5.61 -10.71 -0.66
CA MET A 102 5.67 -11.12 -2.06
C MET A 102 4.40 -10.67 -2.82
N ASP A 103 4.59 -9.86 -3.84
CA ASP A 103 3.60 -9.57 -4.88
C ASP A 103 3.67 -10.65 -5.99
N SER A 104 2.54 -10.95 -6.62
CA SER A 104 2.45 -11.91 -7.74
C SER A 104 3.30 -11.46 -8.93
N GLY A 105 3.49 -10.16 -9.12
CA GLY A 105 4.27 -9.59 -10.22
C GLY A 105 3.53 -9.58 -11.55
N ALA A 106 2.20 -9.61 -11.50
CA ALA A 106 1.32 -9.48 -12.66
C ALA A 106 1.73 -8.32 -13.58
N GLN A 107 2.05 -7.17 -13.01
CA GLN A 107 2.42 -5.97 -13.77
C GLN A 107 3.71 -6.14 -14.58
N GLN A 108 4.69 -6.89 -14.09
CA GLN A 108 5.94 -7.18 -14.80
C GLN A 108 5.68 -8.16 -15.95
N PHE A 109 4.89 -9.21 -15.72
CA PHE A 109 4.55 -10.19 -16.76
C PHE A 109 3.69 -9.59 -17.86
N TYR A 110 2.62 -8.89 -17.51
CA TYR A 110 1.70 -8.44 -18.53
C TYR A 110 2.26 -7.30 -19.39
N LYS A 111 3.35 -6.64 -19.01
CA LYS A 111 4.04 -5.72 -19.93
C LYS A 111 4.78 -6.43 -21.07
N ASP A 112 5.28 -7.63 -20.84
CA ASP A 112 6.22 -8.30 -21.74
C ASP A 112 5.62 -9.51 -22.50
N PHE A 113 4.47 -10.03 -22.06
CA PHE A 113 3.85 -11.25 -22.61
C PHE A 113 2.60 -10.97 -23.47
N LYS A 114 2.39 -11.80 -24.50
CA LYS A 114 1.30 -11.70 -25.48
C LYS A 114 -0.03 -12.35 -25.03
N GLY A 115 -0.12 -12.79 -23.78
CA GLY A 115 -1.31 -13.44 -23.22
C GLY A 115 -1.79 -12.80 -21.92
N PHE A 116 -2.87 -13.37 -21.37
CA PHE A 116 -3.46 -12.98 -20.07
C PHE A 116 -3.19 -14.01 -18.97
N ASP A 117 -2.32 -15.00 -19.24
CA ASP A 117 -1.99 -16.07 -18.32
C ASP A 117 -0.60 -15.85 -17.73
N TYR A 118 -0.45 -16.24 -16.46
CA TYR A 118 0.86 -16.33 -15.83
C TYR A 118 1.70 -17.43 -16.48
N PRO A 119 3.03 -17.27 -16.53
CA PRO A 119 3.91 -18.32 -17.04
C PRO A 119 4.17 -19.43 -16.02
N TYR A 120 3.51 -19.41 -14.86
CA TYR A 120 3.67 -20.39 -13.77
C TYR A 120 2.33 -20.67 -13.10
N SER A 121 2.26 -21.77 -12.38
CA SER A 121 1.10 -22.15 -11.57
C SER A 121 1.10 -21.49 -10.18
N GLU A 122 -0.06 -21.50 -9.53
CA GLU A 122 -0.25 -21.10 -8.13
C GLU A 122 0.66 -21.91 -7.20
N ARG A 123 0.82 -23.21 -7.48
CA ARG A 123 1.73 -24.09 -6.73
C ARG A 123 3.18 -23.66 -6.86
N ASP A 124 3.68 -23.44 -8.08
CA ASP A 124 5.07 -23.00 -8.29
C ASP A 124 5.34 -21.67 -7.58
N TYR A 125 4.38 -20.75 -7.65
CA TYR A 125 4.47 -19.45 -6.99
C TYR A 125 4.45 -19.58 -5.46
N LEU A 126 3.55 -20.38 -4.90
CA LEU A 126 3.46 -20.60 -3.46
C LEU A 126 4.73 -21.26 -2.92
N GLU A 127 5.21 -22.33 -3.58
CA GLU A 127 6.47 -22.99 -3.22
C GLU A 127 7.65 -22.02 -3.26
N PHE A 128 7.73 -21.19 -4.30
CA PHE A 128 8.75 -20.15 -4.41
C PHE A 128 8.67 -19.14 -3.26
N ALA A 129 7.48 -18.62 -2.95
CA ALA A 129 7.28 -17.63 -1.91
C ALA A 129 7.62 -18.20 -0.52
N LEU A 130 7.21 -19.45 -0.24
CA LEU A 130 7.55 -20.14 1.01
C LEU A 130 9.06 -20.38 1.13
N LYS A 131 9.72 -20.81 0.03
CA LYS A 131 11.18 -21.01 0.00
C LYS A 131 11.94 -19.69 0.17
N ALA A 132 11.41 -18.59 -0.36
CA ALA A 132 11.93 -17.24 -0.14
C ALA A 132 11.71 -16.73 1.30
N GLY A 133 10.88 -17.44 2.08
CA GLY A 133 10.66 -17.19 3.50
C GLY A 133 9.80 -15.97 3.81
N VAL A 134 9.07 -15.40 2.85
CA VAL A 134 8.32 -14.15 3.04
C VAL A 134 7.24 -14.26 4.13
N ASP A 135 6.83 -13.11 4.66
CA ASP A 135 5.85 -13.00 5.74
C ASP A 135 4.41 -12.89 5.21
N TYR A 136 4.23 -12.29 4.03
CA TYR A 136 2.94 -12.19 3.34
C TYR A 136 3.07 -12.55 1.86
N ILE A 137 2.04 -13.20 1.32
CA ILE A 137 1.96 -13.68 -0.06
C ILE A 137 0.65 -13.20 -0.66
N ALA A 138 0.71 -12.31 -1.65
CA ALA A 138 -0.46 -11.90 -2.40
C ALA A 138 -0.94 -13.08 -3.27
N THR A 139 -2.25 -13.30 -3.36
CA THR A 139 -2.77 -14.24 -4.37
C THR A 139 -2.43 -13.75 -5.78
N LEU A 140 -2.33 -14.68 -6.74
CA LEU A 140 -2.24 -14.32 -8.16
C LEU A 140 -3.48 -13.53 -8.56
N ASP A 141 -3.30 -12.51 -9.39
CA ASP A 141 -4.33 -11.55 -9.74
C ASP A 141 -4.15 -10.98 -11.15
N LEU A 142 -5.21 -10.40 -11.71
CA LEU A 142 -5.16 -9.79 -13.03
C LEU A 142 -5.36 -8.28 -12.91
N PRO A 143 -4.32 -7.44 -13.10
CA PRO A 143 -4.42 -6.00 -12.99
C PRO A 143 -5.22 -5.44 -14.17
N LEU A 144 -6.52 -5.25 -13.94
CA LEU A 144 -7.50 -4.80 -14.92
C LEU A 144 -7.19 -3.39 -15.43
N ASP A 145 -6.56 -2.55 -14.62
CA ASP A 145 -6.09 -1.23 -15.04
C ASP A 145 -5.02 -1.27 -16.16
N ILE A 146 -4.38 -2.43 -16.35
CA ILE A 146 -3.44 -2.72 -17.45
C ILE A 146 -4.06 -3.61 -18.52
N LEU A 147 -4.81 -4.64 -18.10
CA LEU A 147 -5.28 -5.69 -19.00
C LEU A 147 -6.58 -5.37 -19.72
N HIS A 148 -7.48 -4.61 -19.11
CA HIS A 148 -8.73 -4.23 -19.77
C HIS A 148 -8.48 -3.39 -21.04
N PRO A 149 -7.60 -2.36 -21.02
CA PRO A 149 -7.21 -1.64 -22.25
C PRO A 149 -6.58 -2.53 -23.33
N ARG A 150 -6.12 -3.74 -22.99
CA ARG A 150 -5.52 -4.72 -23.91
C ARG A 150 -6.52 -5.77 -24.39
N GLY A 151 -7.79 -5.66 -24.02
CA GLY A 151 -8.87 -6.49 -24.53
C GLY A 151 -9.41 -7.54 -23.56
N LEU A 152 -8.93 -7.61 -22.30
CA LEU A 152 -9.54 -8.49 -21.29
C LEU A 152 -10.87 -7.89 -20.81
N PRO A 153 -12.00 -8.60 -20.89
CA PRO A 153 -13.25 -8.12 -20.29
C PRO A 153 -13.11 -8.00 -18.77
N ILE A 154 -13.64 -6.91 -18.19
CA ILE A 154 -13.54 -6.63 -16.74
C ILE A 154 -14.05 -7.82 -15.91
N LYS A 155 -15.25 -8.33 -16.23
CA LYS A 155 -15.86 -9.46 -15.53
C LYS A 155 -15.00 -10.73 -15.59
N ASP A 156 -14.40 -11.02 -16.74
CA ASP A 156 -13.52 -12.18 -16.88
C ASP A 156 -12.26 -12.04 -16.04
N GLY A 157 -11.65 -10.85 -16.00
CA GLY A 157 -10.47 -10.64 -15.16
C GLY A 157 -10.78 -10.65 -13.66
N ILE A 158 -11.96 -10.18 -13.23
CA ILE A 158 -12.44 -10.35 -11.85
C ILE A 158 -12.59 -11.84 -11.53
N ARG A 159 -13.35 -12.58 -12.34
CA ARG A 159 -13.59 -14.02 -12.14
C ARG A 159 -12.27 -14.80 -12.05
N ARG A 160 -11.37 -14.59 -13.01
CA ARG A 160 -10.08 -15.28 -13.06
C ARG A 160 -9.15 -14.91 -11.91
N THR A 161 -9.18 -13.67 -11.44
CA THR A 161 -8.47 -13.27 -10.21
C THR A 161 -8.96 -14.08 -9.02
N VAL A 162 -10.28 -14.24 -8.88
CA VAL A 162 -10.85 -15.02 -7.78
C VAL A 162 -10.51 -16.49 -7.92
N GLU A 163 -10.56 -17.06 -9.11
CA GLU A 163 -10.16 -18.46 -9.38
C GLU A 163 -8.71 -18.72 -8.95
N HIS A 164 -7.77 -17.85 -9.36
CA HIS A 164 -6.38 -17.89 -8.93
C HIS A 164 -6.23 -17.78 -7.41
N GLY A 165 -6.99 -16.88 -6.77
CA GLY A 165 -6.95 -16.71 -5.32
C GLY A 165 -7.53 -17.91 -4.56
N VAL A 166 -8.62 -18.51 -5.05
CA VAL A 166 -9.23 -19.71 -4.47
C VAL A 166 -8.27 -20.89 -4.50
N GLU A 167 -7.64 -21.14 -5.65
CA GLU A 167 -6.67 -22.23 -5.80
C GLU A 167 -5.47 -22.04 -4.86
N LEU A 168 -4.92 -20.82 -4.81
CA LEU A 168 -3.77 -20.54 -3.94
C LEU A 168 -4.11 -20.64 -2.45
N VAL A 169 -5.32 -20.23 -2.05
CA VAL A 169 -5.81 -20.39 -0.67
C VAL A 169 -5.97 -21.88 -0.32
N ALA A 170 -6.54 -22.70 -1.21
CA ALA A 170 -6.67 -24.13 -0.99
C ALA A 170 -5.29 -24.81 -0.82
N LEU A 171 -4.34 -24.50 -1.69
CA LEU A 171 -2.96 -25.00 -1.56
C LEU A 171 -2.30 -24.58 -0.25
N ALA A 172 -2.55 -23.34 0.21
CA ALA A 172 -1.99 -22.84 1.47
C ALA A 172 -2.65 -23.47 2.70
N GLU A 173 -3.94 -23.81 2.64
CA GLU A 173 -4.66 -24.56 3.67
C GLU A 173 -4.09 -25.97 3.84
N ASP A 174 -3.89 -26.69 2.73
CA ASP A 174 -3.28 -28.03 2.72
C ASP A 174 -1.88 -28.05 3.36
N LEU A 175 -1.14 -26.95 3.22
CA LEU A 175 0.20 -26.77 3.78
C LEU A 175 0.22 -26.13 5.18
N GLY A 176 -0.94 -25.71 5.72
CA GLY A 176 -1.04 -25.07 7.03
C GLY A 176 -0.40 -23.68 7.12
N VAL A 177 -0.38 -22.93 6.01
CA VAL A 177 0.27 -21.60 5.89
C VAL A 177 -0.71 -20.49 5.45
N SER A 178 -2.01 -20.70 5.63
CA SER A 178 -3.07 -19.74 5.26
C SER A 178 -2.90 -18.36 5.92
N ASP A 179 -2.25 -18.28 7.08
CA ASP A 179 -1.99 -17.03 7.81
C ASP A 179 -1.05 -16.07 7.06
N LYS A 180 -0.32 -16.58 6.07
CA LYS A 180 0.55 -15.79 5.18
C LYS A 180 -0.17 -15.24 3.95
N ILE A 181 -1.32 -15.80 3.60
CA ILE A 181 -1.99 -15.47 2.34
C ILE A 181 -2.75 -14.15 2.48
N VAL A 182 -2.67 -13.34 1.41
CA VAL A 182 -3.39 -12.08 1.26
C VAL A 182 -4.22 -12.16 -0.03
N PRO A 183 -5.52 -12.52 0.06
CA PRO A 183 -6.41 -12.50 -1.08
C PRO A 183 -6.52 -11.10 -1.68
N VAL A 184 -6.51 -11.00 -3.01
CA VAL A 184 -6.53 -9.71 -3.73
C VAL A 184 -7.86 -9.49 -4.41
N LEU A 185 -8.50 -8.36 -4.10
CA LEU A 185 -9.68 -7.86 -4.81
C LEU A 185 -9.28 -7.09 -6.06
N GLN A 186 -10.02 -7.31 -7.14
CA GLN A 186 -9.80 -6.62 -8.41
C GLN A 186 -11.05 -5.90 -8.90
N GLY A 187 -10.83 -4.85 -9.70
CA GLY A 187 -11.83 -4.00 -10.32
C GLY A 187 -11.15 -3.01 -11.27
N PHE A 188 -11.89 -2.11 -11.91
CA PHE A 188 -11.34 -1.18 -12.89
C PHE A 188 -11.76 0.27 -12.61
N ASP A 189 -13.04 0.61 -12.70
CA ASP A 189 -13.53 1.99 -12.66
C ASP A 189 -14.80 2.21 -11.84
N ASP A 190 -15.46 1.15 -11.37
CA ASP A 190 -16.63 1.24 -10.49
C ASP A 190 -16.39 0.50 -9.17
N PRO A 191 -16.64 1.11 -7.99
CA PRO A 191 -16.54 0.44 -6.70
C PRO A 191 -17.26 -0.91 -6.63
N SER A 192 -18.39 -1.08 -7.34
CA SER A 192 -19.16 -2.32 -7.35
C SER A 192 -18.35 -3.51 -7.89
N GLN A 193 -17.32 -3.27 -8.71
CA GLN A 193 -16.48 -4.33 -9.28
C GLN A 193 -15.57 -4.98 -8.21
N TRP A 194 -15.02 -4.18 -7.28
CA TRP A 194 -14.29 -4.74 -6.13
C TRP A 194 -15.22 -5.46 -5.16
N LEU A 195 -16.47 -5.02 -5.03
CA LEU A 195 -17.48 -5.71 -4.23
C LEU A 195 -17.92 -7.02 -4.89
N GLU A 196 -18.06 -7.05 -6.21
CA GLU A 196 -18.31 -8.28 -6.99
C GLU A 196 -17.15 -9.28 -6.80
N SER A 197 -15.89 -8.81 -6.88
CA SER A 197 -14.72 -9.65 -6.57
C SER A 197 -14.79 -10.24 -5.16
N LEU A 198 -15.18 -9.44 -4.17
CA LEU A 198 -15.34 -9.90 -2.79
C LEU A 198 -16.47 -10.94 -2.64
N ASP A 199 -17.61 -10.70 -3.28
CA ASP A 199 -18.76 -11.61 -3.19
C ASP A 199 -18.47 -12.95 -3.88
N LEU A 200 -17.69 -12.94 -4.97
CA LEU A 200 -17.19 -14.16 -5.59
C LEU A 200 -16.27 -14.93 -4.64
N TYR A 201 -15.31 -14.30 -3.97
CA TYR A 201 -14.50 -14.98 -2.94
C TYR A 201 -15.37 -15.60 -1.84
N LYS A 202 -16.36 -14.84 -1.32
CA LYS A 202 -17.29 -15.36 -0.29
C LYS A 202 -18.07 -16.56 -0.79
N SER A 203 -18.46 -16.60 -2.06
CA SER A 203 -19.17 -17.75 -2.66
C SER A 203 -18.33 -19.03 -2.65
N HIS A 204 -17.00 -18.92 -2.57
CA HIS A 204 -16.05 -20.02 -2.38
C HIS A 204 -15.65 -20.25 -0.92
N GLY A 205 -16.34 -19.64 0.05
CA GLY A 205 -16.05 -19.77 1.48
C GLY A 205 -14.83 -18.97 1.96
N ILE A 206 -14.28 -18.09 1.12
CA ILE A 206 -13.15 -17.21 1.46
C ILE A 206 -13.72 -15.90 2.02
N THR A 207 -13.91 -15.86 3.34
CA THR A 207 -14.50 -14.70 4.03
C THR A 207 -13.46 -13.78 4.65
N PRO A 208 -13.78 -12.48 4.84
CA PRO A 208 -12.79 -11.49 5.24
C PRO A 208 -12.05 -11.77 6.55
N ASP A 209 -12.74 -12.34 7.53
CA ASP A 209 -12.27 -12.63 8.89
C ASP A 209 -11.22 -13.75 8.96
N ARG A 210 -11.07 -14.54 7.90
CA ARG A 210 -10.12 -15.67 7.82
C ARG A 210 -8.69 -15.22 7.56
N PHE A 211 -8.49 -14.01 7.03
CA PHE A 211 -7.19 -13.54 6.58
C PHE A 211 -6.79 -12.27 7.32
N ARG A 212 -5.50 -12.17 7.63
CA ARG A 212 -4.97 -11.00 8.34
C ARG A 212 -5.07 -9.73 7.49
N TYR A 213 -4.81 -9.85 6.19
CA TYR A 213 -4.89 -8.77 5.23
C TYR A 213 -5.75 -9.18 4.03
N TRP A 214 -6.35 -8.17 3.41
CA TRP A 214 -6.90 -8.23 2.07
C TRP A 214 -6.23 -7.18 1.20
N GLY A 215 -5.83 -7.60 0.01
CA GLY A 215 -5.23 -6.77 -1.01
C GLY A 215 -6.29 -6.07 -1.86
N VAL A 216 -6.00 -4.84 -2.29
CA VAL A 216 -6.81 -4.12 -3.28
C VAL A 216 -5.93 -3.77 -4.48
N GLY A 217 -6.17 -4.46 -5.60
CA GLY A 217 -5.45 -4.32 -6.87
C GLY A 217 -6.09 -3.29 -7.81
N SER A 218 -5.43 -3.06 -8.96
CA SER A 218 -5.82 -2.11 -10.03
C SER A 218 -6.01 -0.65 -9.59
N ILE A 219 -5.41 -0.26 -8.46
CA ILE A 219 -5.37 1.13 -8.00
C ILE A 219 -4.15 1.87 -8.57
N CYS A 220 -3.11 1.15 -9.00
CA CYS A 220 -1.81 1.71 -9.36
C CYS A 220 -1.89 2.70 -10.53
N MET A 221 -2.62 2.35 -11.60
CA MET A 221 -2.77 3.20 -12.78
C MET A 221 -3.96 4.17 -12.69
N MET A 222 -4.73 4.12 -11.59
CA MET A 222 -5.90 4.96 -11.39
C MET A 222 -5.51 6.43 -11.14
N ARG A 223 -5.83 7.30 -12.11
CA ARG A 223 -5.43 8.73 -12.09
C ARG A 223 -6.32 9.63 -11.25
N SER A 224 -7.50 9.17 -10.84
CA SER A 224 -8.50 9.99 -10.14
C SER A 224 -8.46 9.73 -8.62
N PRO A 225 -7.86 10.63 -7.80
CA PRO A 225 -7.88 10.48 -6.34
C PRO A 225 -9.29 10.38 -5.74
N PRO A 226 -10.32 11.11 -6.25
CA PRO A 226 -11.70 10.91 -5.80
C PRO A 226 -12.22 9.50 -6.06
N LEU A 227 -11.88 8.89 -7.21
CA LEU A 227 -12.30 7.52 -7.51
C LEU A 227 -11.63 6.51 -6.59
N VAL A 228 -10.31 6.63 -6.37
CA VAL A 228 -9.58 5.79 -5.41
C VAL A 228 -10.22 5.85 -4.01
N HIS A 229 -10.58 7.06 -3.56
CA HIS A 229 -11.28 7.24 -2.29
C HIS A 229 -12.65 6.56 -2.26
N LYS A 230 -13.46 6.69 -3.33
CA LYS A 230 -14.76 6.01 -3.43
C LYS A 230 -14.62 4.49 -3.35
N VAL A 231 -13.69 3.91 -4.13
CA VAL A 231 -13.43 2.47 -4.16
C VAL A 231 -13.01 1.97 -2.78
N LEU A 232 -11.98 2.57 -2.18
CA LEU A 232 -11.46 2.13 -0.89
C LEU A 232 -12.45 2.36 0.26
N SER A 233 -13.29 3.40 0.18
CA SER A 233 -14.37 3.61 1.15
C SER A 233 -15.43 2.50 1.05
N ALA A 234 -15.84 2.12 -0.17
CA ALA A 234 -16.80 1.03 -0.36
C ALA A 234 -16.25 -0.31 0.14
N VAL A 235 -14.99 -0.64 -0.18
CA VAL A 235 -14.32 -1.85 0.29
C VAL A 235 -14.20 -1.85 1.83
N ARG A 236 -13.79 -0.72 2.43
CA ARG A 236 -13.74 -0.55 3.89
C ARG A 236 -15.10 -0.75 4.55
N GLN A 237 -16.17 -0.20 3.97
CA GLN A 237 -17.53 -0.36 4.49
C GLN A 237 -18.02 -1.81 4.41
N ALA A 238 -17.67 -2.52 3.35
CA ALA A 238 -18.05 -3.93 3.17
C ALA A 238 -17.25 -4.89 4.06
N MET A 239 -16.07 -4.48 4.53
CA MET A 239 -15.17 -5.28 5.38
C MET A 239 -14.67 -4.48 6.59
N PRO A 240 -15.57 -4.12 7.53
CA PRO A 240 -15.18 -3.42 8.74
C PRO A 240 -14.22 -4.29 9.57
N GLY A 241 -13.13 -3.72 10.06
CA GLY A 241 -12.15 -4.41 10.91
C GLY A 241 -11.05 -5.20 10.18
N VAL A 242 -11.20 -5.48 8.88
CA VAL A 242 -10.20 -6.23 8.10
C VAL A 242 -9.04 -5.35 7.70
N LYS A 243 -7.79 -5.83 7.74
CA LYS A 243 -6.65 -5.00 7.36
C LYS A 243 -6.54 -4.90 5.84
N LEU A 244 -6.60 -3.70 5.28
CA LEU A 244 -6.51 -3.47 3.84
C LEU A 244 -5.09 -3.09 3.44
N HIS A 245 -4.51 -3.85 2.51
CA HIS A 245 -3.29 -3.50 1.79
C HIS A 245 -3.65 -2.93 0.41
N VAL A 246 -3.14 -1.76 0.06
CA VAL A 246 -3.40 -1.15 -1.24
C VAL A 246 -2.14 -1.19 -2.10
N PHE A 247 -2.24 -1.90 -3.22
CA PHE A 247 -1.10 -2.11 -4.11
C PHE A 247 -0.82 -0.89 -4.99
N GLY A 248 0.43 -0.41 -4.97
CA GLY A 248 0.96 0.58 -5.90
C GLY A 248 0.26 1.93 -5.93
N ILE A 249 -0.45 2.33 -4.86
CA ILE A 249 -1.26 3.55 -4.83
C ILE A 249 -0.42 4.82 -5.12
N SER A 250 -0.97 5.72 -5.94
CA SER A 250 -0.32 7.01 -6.20
C SER A 250 -0.21 7.86 -4.93
N MET A 251 0.89 8.61 -4.77
CA MET A 251 1.09 9.47 -3.60
C MET A 251 0.01 10.55 -3.46
N ASN A 252 -0.62 10.98 -4.56
CA ASN A 252 -1.73 11.93 -4.52
C ASN A 252 -3.01 11.31 -3.96
N SER A 253 -3.31 10.07 -4.35
CA SER A 253 -4.47 9.34 -3.83
C SER A 253 -4.25 8.89 -2.39
N LEU A 254 -3.04 8.44 -2.06
CA LEU A 254 -2.66 7.96 -0.73
C LEU A 254 -3.08 8.92 0.38
N LYS A 255 -2.77 10.21 0.26
CA LYS A 255 -3.09 11.24 1.26
C LYS A 255 -4.59 11.33 1.58
N ARG A 256 -5.46 11.04 0.60
CA ARG A 256 -6.92 11.08 0.80
C ARG A 256 -7.45 9.85 1.51
N VAL A 257 -6.78 8.71 1.37
CA VAL A 257 -7.25 7.40 1.86
C VAL A 257 -6.42 6.84 2.99
N PHE A 258 -5.35 7.55 3.40
CA PHE A 258 -4.39 7.11 4.40
C PHE A 258 -5.06 6.66 5.70
N HIS A 259 -6.17 7.32 6.08
CA HIS A 259 -6.92 7.06 7.30
C HIS A 259 -7.89 5.86 7.22
N ILE A 260 -8.10 5.25 6.05
CA ILE A 260 -9.02 4.11 5.85
C ILE A 260 -8.32 2.81 5.41
N ILE A 261 -6.99 2.83 5.26
CA ILE A 261 -6.18 1.69 4.86
C ILE A 261 -5.27 1.24 6.01
N ASN A 262 -4.71 0.04 5.94
CA ASN A 262 -3.81 -0.48 6.99
C ASN A 262 -2.40 -0.72 6.50
N SER A 263 -2.20 -0.85 5.19
CA SER A 263 -0.88 -0.86 4.59
C SER A 263 -0.94 -0.48 3.12
N TYR A 264 0.21 -0.14 2.56
CA TYR A 264 0.37 0.15 1.14
C TYR A 264 1.82 -0.06 0.73
N ASP A 265 2.06 -0.24 -0.55
CA ASP A 265 3.41 -0.24 -1.10
C ASP A 265 3.66 0.92 -2.07
N THR A 266 4.94 1.20 -2.33
CA THR A 266 5.33 2.15 -3.37
C THR A 266 6.72 1.88 -3.93
N SER A 267 6.83 1.95 -5.26
CA SER A 267 8.10 1.92 -6.01
C SER A 267 8.51 3.31 -6.54
N VAL A 268 7.76 4.37 -6.20
CA VAL A 268 7.97 5.76 -6.66
C VAL A 268 9.42 6.22 -6.45
N TRP A 269 10.03 5.81 -5.32
CA TRP A 269 11.38 6.19 -4.95
C TRP A 269 12.48 5.63 -5.89
N ILE A 270 12.22 4.49 -6.54
CA ILE A 270 13.08 3.88 -7.58
C ILE A 270 12.67 4.39 -8.96
N TYR A 271 11.36 4.38 -9.25
CA TYR A 271 10.82 4.61 -10.58
C TYR A 271 11.29 5.94 -11.18
N HIS A 272 11.17 7.05 -10.44
CA HIS A 272 11.52 8.36 -10.97
C HIS A 272 13.03 8.60 -11.10
N VAL A 273 13.84 7.87 -10.34
CA VAL A 273 15.29 7.90 -10.54
C VAL A 273 15.62 7.24 -11.87
N LYS A 274 15.10 6.03 -12.11
CA LYS A 274 15.39 5.25 -13.32
C LYS A 274 14.83 5.91 -14.58
N MET A 275 13.62 6.46 -14.52
CA MET A 275 12.95 7.02 -15.69
C MET A 275 13.35 8.46 -16.00
N GLU A 276 13.63 9.28 -14.99
CA GLU A 276 13.69 10.74 -15.17
C GLU A 276 14.86 11.41 -14.45
N GLY A 277 15.67 10.67 -13.68
CA GLY A 277 16.74 11.25 -12.84
C GLY A 277 16.22 12.27 -11.83
N ARG A 278 14.96 12.14 -11.40
CA ARG A 278 14.27 13.13 -10.54
C ARG A 278 14.36 12.78 -9.06
N VAL A 279 14.45 13.83 -8.26
CA VAL A 279 14.29 13.78 -6.81
C VAL A 279 12.98 14.43 -6.40
N TYR A 280 12.29 13.81 -5.47
CA TYR A 280 11.04 14.28 -4.89
C TYR A 280 11.34 14.86 -3.51
N VAL A 281 10.82 16.05 -3.21
CA VAL A 281 10.96 16.67 -1.89
C VAL A 281 9.57 16.83 -1.30
N TRP A 282 9.33 16.24 -0.13
CA TRP A 282 8.08 16.37 0.59
C TRP A 282 7.96 17.75 1.21
N ASP A 283 6.90 18.46 0.88
CA ASP A 283 6.47 19.67 1.56
C ASP A 283 5.33 19.31 2.53
N PRO A 284 5.60 19.32 3.85
CA PRO A 284 4.57 19.02 4.85
C PRO A 284 3.50 20.11 4.96
N ALA A 285 3.80 21.36 4.57
CA ALA A 285 2.83 22.46 4.64
C ALA A 285 1.69 22.27 3.63
N ASP A 286 2.06 22.02 2.37
CA ASP A 286 1.10 21.75 1.29
C ASP A 286 0.70 20.26 1.20
N ARG A 287 1.30 19.41 2.04
CA ARG A 287 1.21 17.95 1.98
C ARG A 287 1.37 17.46 0.55
N ALA A 288 2.43 17.88 -0.13
CA ALA A 288 2.66 17.59 -1.54
C ALA A 288 4.14 17.35 -1.82
N PHE A 289 4.42 16.66 -2.94
CA PHE A 289 5.79 16.54 -3.40
C PHE A 289 6.13 17.61 -4.43
N MET A 290 7.20 18.34 -4.18
CA MET A 290 7.92 19.10 -5.18
C MET A 290 8.77 18.15 -6.03
N ARG A 291 8.74 18.34 -7.35
CA ARG A 291 9.51 17.53 -8.31
C ARG A 291 10.73 18.31 -8.76
N LEU A 292 11.91 17.88 -8.35
CA LEU A 292 13.18 18.54 -8.68
C LEU A 292 13.94 17.71 -9.72
N LYS A 293 14.36 18.38 -10.81
CA LYS A 293 15.24 17.78 -11.82
C LYS A 293 16.69 18.08 -11.44
N VAL A 294 17.50 17.04 -11.26
CA VAL A 294 18.92 17.20 -10.95
C VAL A 294 19.68 17.43 -12.25
N ALA A 295 20.26 18.64 -12.42
CA ALA A 295 20.90 19.06 -13.67
C ALA A 295 21.99 18.09 -14.15
N TYR A 296 22.78 17.54 -13.22
CA TYR A 296 23.85 16.59 -13.49
C TYR A 296 23.60 15.22 -12.84
N TRP A 297 22.37 14.70 -12.92
CA TRP A 297 21.94 13.48 -12.22
C TRP A 297 22.87 12.26 -12.45
N HIS A 298 23.46 12.14 -13.65
CA HIS A 298 24.42 11.09 -14.00
C HIS A 298 25.69 11.13 -13.14
N GLN A 299 26.09 12.29 -12.62
CA GLN A 299 27.28 12.46 -11.75
C GLN A 299 27.03 11.99 -10.31
N TYR A 300 25.77 11.92 -9.87
CA TYR A 300 25.42 11.51 -8.50
C TYR A 300 25.20 9.99 -8.39
N GLY A 301 24.89 9.32 -9.50
CA GLY A 301 24.59 7.90 -9.55
C GLY A 301 23.21 7.55 -8.99
N SER A 302 22.59 6.51 -9.54
CA SER A 302 21.21 6.12 -9.21
C SER A 302 21.01 5.80 -7.72
N THR A 303 21.98 5.17 -7.07
CA THR A 303 21.90 4.80 -5.64
C THR A 303 21.73 6.01 -4.73
N LYS A 304 22.44 7.13 -4.98
CA LYS A 304 22.31 8.35 -4.16
C LYS A 304 20.93 9.00 -4.34
N LEU A 305 20.44 9.05 -5.57
CA LEU A 305 19.12 9.62 -5.87
C LEU A 305 17.99 8.75 -5.29
N MET A 306 18.13 7.42 -5.35
CA MET A 306 17.20 6.49 -4.71
C MET A 306 17.16 6.69 -3.20
N ARG A 307 18.33 6.86 -2.57
CA ARG A 307 18.42 7.17 -1.13
C ARG A 307 17.71 8.48 -0.79
N ALA A 308 17.94 9.53 -1.59
CA ALA A 308 17.28 10.82 -1.39
C ALA A 308 15.74 10.68 -1.49
N ASN A 309 15.23 10.02 -2.53
CA ASN A 309 13.79 9.79 -2.67
C ASN A 309 13.21 8.93 -1.55
N LEU A 310 13.92 7.88 -1.14
CA LEU A 310 13.50 7.01 -0.04
C LEU A 310 13.28 7.81 1.24
N MET A 311 14.26 8.65 1.62
CA MET A 311 14.12 9.50 2.82
C MET A 311 12.89 10.40 2.73
N GLN A 312 12.55 10.89 1.54
CA GLN A 312 11.41 11.78 1.33
C GLN A 312 10.07 11.03 1.39
N ILE A 313 10.03 9.76 0.96
CA ILE A 313 8.88 8.87 1.20
C ILE A 313 8.71 8.60 2.70
N LEU A 314 9.80 8.35 3.43
CA LEU A 314 9.74 8.12 4.88
C LEU A 314 9.26 9.36 5.63
N THR A 315 9.78 10.55 5.29
CA THR A 315 9.33 11.83 5.87
C THR A 315 7.84 12.06 5.61
N MET A 316 7.36 11.85 4.37
CA MET A 316 5.94 11.93 4.05
C MET A 316 5.12 10.96 4.91
N HIS A 317 5.56 9.71 5.01
CA HIS A 317 4.86 8.69 5.77
C HIS A 317 4.71 9.08 7.25
N GLU A 318 5.80 9.52 7.87
CA GLU A 318 5.77 10.00 9.26
C GLU A 318 4.86 11.22 9.44
N ASP A 319 4.90 12.18 8.52
CA ASP A 319 4.04 13.36 8.55
C ASP A 319 2.55 13.00 8.45
N LEU A 320 2.18 12.10 7.53
CA LEU A 320 0.81 11.62 7.41
C LEU A 320 0.35 10.84 8.65
N CYS A 321 1.23 10.03 9.26
CA CYS A 321 0.90 9.32 10.49
C CYS A 321 0.69 10.27 11.68
N ARG A 322 1.48 11.35 11.79
CA ARG A 322 1.22 12.41 12.76
C ARG A 322 -0.13 13.09 12.50
N GLY A 323 -0.49 13.30 11.23
CA GLY A 323 -1.78 13.84 10.83
C GLY A 323 -2.99 13.04 11.28
N LEU A 324 -2.86 11.73 11.58
CA LEU A 324 -3.95 10.90 12.12
C LEU A 324 -4.25 11.17 13.60
N THR A 325 -3.32 11.79 14.35
CA THR A 325 -3.50 12.16 15.77
C THR A 325 -4.27 13.47 15.95
N GLN A 326 -4.23 14.33 14.95
CA GLN A 326 -4.79 15.68 15.04
C GLN A 326 -6.26 15.59 14.66
N ALA A 327 -7.15 15.99 15.59
CA ALA A 327 -8.56 16.21 15.27
C ALA A 327 -8.66 17.08 14.01
N PRO A 328 -9.64 16.85 13.11
CA PRO A 328 -9.76 17.65 11.91
C PRO A 328 -9.74 19.13 12.31
N PRO A 329 -8.90 19.98 11.70
CA PRO A 329 -8.96 21.40 11.99
C PRO A 329 -10.39 21.86 11.75
N GLU A 330 -10.95 22.59 12.72
CA GLU A 330 -12.26 23.22 12.57
C GLU A 330 -12.31 23.88 11.20
N THR A 331 -13.31 23.51 10.41
CA THR A 331 -13.49 24.03 9.06
C THR A 331 -13.28 25.55 9.08
N PRO A 332 -12.30 26.08 8.34
CA PRO A 332 -12.10 27.52 8.31
C PRO A 332 -13.40 28.18 7.84
N PRO A 333 -13.84 29.28 8.46
CA PRO A 333 -15.10 29.92 8.12
C PRO A 333 -15.14 30.19 6.62
N LYS A 334 -16.22 29.75 5.97
CA LYS A 334 -16.47 30.03 4.55
C LYS A 334 -16.21 31.51 4.32
N ARG A 335 -15.24 31.84 3.47
CA ARG A 335 -15.05 33.21 2.98
C ARG A 335 -16.37 33.65 2.37
N THR A 336 -17.11 34.49 3.08
CA THR A 336 -18.26 35.20 2.56
C THR A 336 -17.74 36.12 1.47
N THR A 337 -17.96 35.74 0.21
CA THR A 337 -17.81 36.67 -0.91
C THR A 337 -18.81 37.80 -0.70
N LYS A 338 -18.32 38.99 -0.37
CA LYS A 338 -19.14 40.21 -0.42
C LYS A 338 -19.68 40.37 -1.85
N PRO A 339 -20.97 40.66 -2.05
CA PRO A 339 -21.46 41.04 -3.36
C PRO A 339 -20.81 42.37 -3.77
N GLY A 340 -20.19 42.37 -4.94
CA GLY A 340 -19.60 43.57 -5.54
C GLY A 340 -20.69 44.59 -5.86
N ASN A 341 -20.47 45.82 -5.40
CA ASN A 341 -21.23 46.99 -5.79
C ASN A 341 -21.13 47.21 -7.31
N THR A 342 -22.24 47.07 -8.02
CA THR A 342 -22.45 47.70 -9.31
C THR A 342 -22.90 49.14 -9.08
N ALA A 343 -22.00 50.10 -9.26
CA ALA A 343 -22.34 51.48 -9.52
C ALA A 343 -21.95 51.78 -10.97
N GLY A 344 -22.95 52.05 -11.81
CA GLY A 344 -22.73 52.79 -13.03
C GLY A 344 -22.51 54.26 -12.70
N ASP A 345 -21.74 54.96 -13.52
CA ASP A 345 -22.37 55.99 -14.34
C ASP A 345 -21.50 56.43 -15.51
N LYS A 346 -22.22 56.80 -16.57
CA LYS A 346 -21.75 57.27 -17.87
C LYS A 346 -21.22 58.70 -17.78
N HIS A 347 -20.14 59.01 -18.49
CA HIS A 347 -19.95 60.30 -19.17
C HIS A 347 -18.93 60.11 -20.30
N GLY A 348 -19.32 60.49 -21.53
CA GLY A 348 -18.56 60.37 -22.77
C GLY A 348 -19.35 59.69 -23.87
#